data_AF-A0A852SMX8-F1
#
_entry.id   AF-A0A852SMX8-F1
#
_cell.length_a   1.000
_cell.length_b   1.000
_cell.length_c   1.000
_cell.angle_alpha   90.00
_cell.angle_beta   90.00
_cell.angle_gamma   90.00
#
_symmetry.space_group_name_H-M   'P 1'
#
loop_
_entity.id
_entity.type
_entity.pdbx_description
1 polymer ?
#
loop_
_entity_poly.entity_id
_entity_poly.type
_entity_poly.pdbx_seq_one_letter_code
_entity_poly.pdbx_strand_id
1 'polypeptide(L)' 'MLYLARGIEDRSFWVVQEFDGTLVETPWRIEWERNGYRLSHADSNDVSQLVAELGLFDSPEQAVERLRAVLG' A
#
# COMPACT_ATOMS: atom_id res chain seq x y z
N MET A 1 -13.22 -1.05 -3.57
CA MET A 1 -12.22 -0.27 -4.33
C MET A 1 -11.12 0.17 -3.35
N LEU A 2 -9.84 0.07 -3.69
CA LEU A 2 -8.73 0.52 -2.84
C LEU A 2 -8.32 1.96 -3.20
N TYR A 3 -7.94 2.80 -2.24
CA TYR A 3 -7.51 4.18 -2.46
C TYR A 3 -6.28 4.51 -1.61
N LEU A 4 -5.59 5.59 -1.98
CA LEU A 4 -4.49 6.15 -1.20
C LEU A 4 -5.01 7.22 -0.22
N ALA A 5 -4.65 7.10 1.04
CA ALA A 5 -4.76 8.17 2.03
C ALA A 5 -3.35 8.60 2.44
N ARG A 6 -3.04 9.90 2.33
CA ARG A 6 -1.72 10.42 2.70
C ARG A 6 -1.58 10.45 4.23
N GLY A 7 -0.49 9.87 4.73
CA GLY A 7 -0.14 9.93 6.15
C GLY A 7 0.31 11.33 6.59
N ILE A 8 0.50 11.49 7.90
CA ILE A 8 1.01 12.74 8.51
C ILE A 8 2.50 12.93 8.17
N GLU A 9 3.24 11.84 8.00
CA GLU A 9 4.63 11.85 7.59
C GLU A 9 4.76 12.03 6.07
N ASP A 10 5.70 12.89 5.65
CA ASP A 10 5.96 13.11 4.24
C ASP A 10 6.44 11.81 3.57
N ARG A 11 5.69 11.37 2.55
CA ARG A 11 5.96 10.20 1.68
C ARG A 11 5.59 8.82 2.24
N SER A 12 4.72 8.78 3.25
CA SER A 12 4.05 7.54 3.69
C SER A 12 2.55 7.61 3.37
N PHE A 13 2.01 6.52 2.83
CA PHE A 13 0.61 6.41 2.43
C PHE A 13 -0.04 5.18 3.05
N TRP A 14 -1.27 5.34 3.48
CA TRP A 14 -2.16 4.26 3.85
C TRP A 14 -2.97 3.82 2.65
N VAL A 15 -3.21 2.52 2.54
CA VAL A 15 -4.22 2.02 1.61
C VAL A 15 -5.53 1.91 2.38
N VAL A 16 -6.58 2.54 1.87
CA VAL A 16 -7.94 2.46 2.41
C VAL A 16 -8.83 1.70 1.44
N GLN A 17 -9.82 0.98 1.97
CA GLN A 17 -10.82 0.30 1.20
C GLN A 17 -12.16 0.99 1.37
N GLU A 18 -12.86 1.24 0.26
CA GLU A 18 -14.26 1.66 0.32
C GLU A 18 -15.17 0.46 0.53
N PHE A 19 -16.00 0.55 1.57
CA PHE A 19 -17.06 -0.39 1.92
C PHE A 19 -18.33 0.40 2.24
N ASP A 20 -19.38 0.17 1.44
CA ASP A 20 -20.69 0.84 1.58
C ASP A 20 -20.60 2.38 1.68
N GLY A 21 -19.80 2.98 0.79
CA GLY A 21 -19.56 4.43 0.74
C GLY A 21 -18.67 4.99 1.86
N THR A 22 -18.14 4.12 2.73
CA THR A 22 -17.24 4.51 3.82
C THR A 22 -15.81 4.06 3.52
N LEU A 23 -14.83 4.95 3.73
CA LEU A 23 -13.41 4.63 3.63
C LEU A 23 -12.92 4.02 4.94
N VAL A 24 -12.40 2.80 4.87
CA VAL A 24 -11.87 2.04 6.01
C VAL A 24 -10.38 1.80 5.80
N GLU A 25 -9.58 2.01 6.84
CA GLU A 25 -8.14 1.72 6.81
C GLU A 25 -7.89 0.23 6.61
N THR A 26 -6.92 -0.10 5.75
CA THR A 26 -6.45 -1.48 5.59
C THR A 26 -5.09 -1.65 6.27
N PRO A 27 -4.65 -2.88 6.54
CA PRO A 27 -3.30 -3.14 7.04
C PRO A 27 -2.17 -2.78 6.07
N TRP A 28 -2.48 -2.36 4.84
CA TRP A 28 -1.48 -2.09 3.81
C TRP A 28 -0.95 -0.65 3.89
N ARG A 29 0.37 -0.53 3.78
CA ARG A 29 1.09 0.74 3.75
C ARG A 29 2.00 0.82 2.54
N ILE A 30 2.22 2.04 2.07
CA ILE A 30 3.17 2.35 1.00
C ILE A 30 4.11 3.43 1.49
N GLU A 31 5.39 3.12 1.55
CA GLU A 31 6.40 3.98 2.14
C GLU A 31 7.51 4.25 1.13
N TRP A 32 8.03 5.48 1.14
CA TRP A 32 9.17 5.84 0.32
C TRP A 32 10.47 5.26 0.88
N GLU A 33 11.15 4.48 0.05
CA GLU A 33 12.50 3.97 0.25
C GLU A 33 13.49 4.77 -0.60
N ARG A 34 14.80 4.52 -0.46
CA ARG A 34 15.87 5.30 -1.12
C ARG A 34 15.68 5.56 -2.63
N ASN A 35 14.98 4.68 -3.34
CA ASN A 35 14.86 4.68 -4.79
C ASN A 35 13.46 4.31 -5.30
N GLY A 36 12.41 4.42 -4.48
CA GLY A 36 11.04 4.10 -4.90
C GLY A 36 10.11 3.86 -3.73
N TYR A 37 8.86 3.51 -4.04
CA TYR A 37 7.84 3.17 -3.07
C TYR A 37 7.80 1.66 -2.83
N ARG A 38 7.74 1.26 -1.56
CA ARG A 38 7.61 -0.14 -1.15
C ARG A 38 6.24 -0.36 -0.52
N LEU A 39 5.63 -1.48 -0.88
CA LEU A 39 4.41 -1.96 -0.23
C LEU A 39 4.76 -2.83 0.98
N SER A 40 4.05 -2.64 2.09
CA SER A 40 4.20 -3.44 3.31
C SER A 40 2.85 -3.71 3.98
N HIS A 41 2.81 -4.71 4.86
CA HIS A 41 1.62 -5.11 5.62
C HIS A 41 1.88 -4.95 7.11
N ALA A 42 1.17 -4.02 7.77
CA ALA A 42 1.40 -3.62 9.15
C ALA A 42 1.26 -4.77 10.16
N ASP A 43 0.32 -5.69 9.91
CA ASP A 43 -0.02 -6.76 10.85
C ASP A 43 0.70 -8.10 10.57
N SER A 44 1.48 -8.19 9.49
CA SER A 44 2.09 -9.47 9.09
C SER A 44 3.42 -9.29 8.35
N ASN A 45 4.49 -9.77 8.98
CA ASN A 45 5.82 -9.80 8.37
C ASN A 45 5.92 -10.80 7.21
N ASP A 46 5.23 -11.94 7.29
CA ASP A 46 5.24 -12.94 6.22
C ASP A 46 4.58 -12.40 4.95
N VAL A 47 3.45 -11.69 5.12
CA VAL A 47 2.79 -11.00 4.00
C VAL A 47 3.67 -9.86 3.47
N SER A 48 4.33 -9.11 4.35
CA SER A 48 5.28 -8.08 3.96
C SER A 48 6.45 -8.65 3.13
N GLN A 49 6.96 -9.82 3.48
CA GLN A 49 8.00 -10.50 2.70
C GLN A 49 7.48 -10.93 1.33
N LEU A 50 6.28 -11.51 1.27
CA LEU A 50 5.64 -11.90 0.01
C LEU A 50 5.49 -10.70 -0.94
N VAL A 51 5.01 -9.56 -0.43
CA VAL A 51 4.85 -8.37 -1.29
C VAL A 51 6.16 -7.64 -1.56
N ALA A 52 7.21 -7.84 -0.76
CA ALA A 52 8.54 -7.31 -1.06
C ALA A 52 9.11 -7.89 -2.37
N GLU A 53 8.70 -9.10 -2.76
CA GLU A 53 9.05 -9.70 -4.06
C GLU A 53 8.44 -8.92 -5.25
N LEU A 54 7.42 -8.09 -5.03
CA LEU A 54 6.88 -7.19 -6.06
C LEU A 54 7.83 -6.03 -6.38
N GLY A 55 8.86 -5.81 -5.55
CA GLY A 55 9.87 -4.80 -5.76
C GLY A 55 9.45 -3.39 -5.33
N LEU A 56 10.12 -2.40 -5.93
CA LEU A 56 9.84 -0.99 -5.70
C LEU A 56 9.05 -0.41 -6.88
N PHE A 57 8.21 0.57 -6.57
CA PHE A 57 7.36 1.27 -7.54
C PHE A 57 7.82 2.73 -7.70
N ASP A 58 7.63 3.30 -8.89
CA ASP A 58 8.00 4.69 -9.14
C ASP A 58 7.02 5.68 -8.49
N SER A 59 5.79 5.23 -8.21
CA SER A 59 4.76 6.03 -7.56
C SER A 59 3.88 5.19 -6.61
N PRO A 60 3.23 5.80 -5.60
CA PRO A 60 2.33 5.08 -4.71
C PRO A 60 1.07 4.57 -5.43
N GLU A 61 0.64 5.23 -6.51
CA GLU A 61 -0.48 4.80 -7.34
C GLU A 61 -0.19 3.46 -8.01
N GLN A 62 1.02 3.30 -8.56
CA GLN A 62 1.45 2.02 -9.16
C GLN A 62 1.45 0.90 -8.11
N ALA A 63 1.89 1.19 -6.88
CA ALA A 63 1.87 0.21 -5.80
C ALA A 63 0.43 -0.22 -5.44
N VAL A 64 -0.53 0.71 -5.37
CA VAL A 64 -1.95 0.38 -5.15
C VAL A 64 -2.56 -0.39 -6.31
N GLU A 65 -2.27 -0.01 -7.56
CA GLU A 65 -2.73 -0.75 -8.74
C GLU A 65 -2.22 -2.18 -8.72
N ARG A 66 -0.95 -2.38 -8.36
CA ARG A 66 -0.38 -3.73 -8.24
C ARG A 66 -1.02 -4.50 -7.10
N LEU A 67 -1.25 -3.88 -5.94
CA LEU A 67 -1.93 -4.49 -4.81
C LEU A 67 -3.36 -4.95 -5.18
N ARG A 68 -4.12 -4.12 -5.90
CA ARG A 68 -5.46 -4.50 -6.41
C ARG A 68 -5.37 -5.78 -7.25
N ALA A 69 -4.38 -5.87 -8.14
CA ALA A 69 -4.20 -7.06 -8.97
C ALA A 69 -3.85 -8.34 -8.17
N VAL A 70 -3.26 -8.21 -6.98
CA VAL A 70 -2.94 -9.34 -6.09
C VAL A 70 -4.14 -9.77 -5.26
N LEU A 71 -4.94 -8.80 -4.77
CA LEU A 71 -6.06 -9.08 -3.86
C LEU A 71 -7.37 -9.46 -4.57
N GLY A 72 -7.54 -9.09 -5.85
CA GLY A 72 -8.76 -9.31 -6.62
C GLY A 72 -9.82 -8.23 -6.39
#